data_AF-A0A3D4WLT6-F1
#
_entry.id   AF-A0A3D4WLT6-F1
#
_cell.length_a   1.000
_cell.length_b   1.000
_cell.length_c   1.000
_cell.angle_alpha   90.00
_cell.angle_beta   90.00
_cell.angle_gamma   90.00
#
_symmetry.space_group_name_H-M   'P 1'
#
loop_
_entity.id
_entity.type
_entity.pdbx_description
1 polymer ?
#
loop_
_entity_poly.entity_id
_entity_poly.type
_entity_poly.pdbx_seq_one_letter_code
_entity_poly.pdbx_strand_id
1 'polypeptide(L)'
;MNLRFGYGTNGFSNHRLEDALGVIADLGYVGVALTLDHAHLDPYAADLAGRVAAVAQLLDRLGLAVVVETGARYLLDPRRKHSPTLLDDNASKRVDFLKRAIDIAADLNAEAVSFWAGVRPADIDEQTSWDRLKSGCAQVAEHAETRGVKLGFEPEPGMLVESIDQWAELKSSLGDGFGLTLDIGHCRAVEPYSVADCVRRAGPHLVNVQIDDMRRGVHEHLEFGEGEIDFPPVLRALKEVGYTGLVAVELPRHSHAAPEVAARSLTFLRASEWLAEAVDRVRGDPGSIGALFPAVGRHTGRALADSARVRLLQASGLPDDELVALYRYGDNDEKRAILLALPALRAVQGTDLLRDALRSNDSRLVAAALGPAGEDLPDAEWRQGVLKGVFMGLPLAGVHGLNERADAELGRMLDGLRKEREAAGRTMPADAVSLLERLV
;
A
#
# COMPACT_ATOMS: atom_id res chain seq x y z
N MET A 1 5.36 -1.19 -19.49
CA MET A 1 5.27 0.28 -19.30
C MET A 1 5.28 0.53 -17.80
N ASN A 2 5.94 1.60 -17.34
CA ASN A 2 5.95 1.95 -15.92
C ASN A 2 4.65 2.66 -15.56
N LEU A 3 4.19 2.45 -14.32
CA LEU A 3 3.03 3.17 -13.79
C LEU A 3 3.37 4.64 -13.56
N ARG A 4 2.36 5.49 -13.68
CA ARG A 4 2.50 6.94 -13.52
C ARG A 4 1.97 7.33 -12.16
N PHE A 5 2.86 7.46 -11.20
CA PHE A 5 2.47 7.82 -9.84
C PHE A 5 2.21 9.32 -9.71
N GLY A 6 1.09 9.65 -9.05
CA GLY A 6 0.74 10.99 -8.62
C GLY A 6 0.48 11.06 -7.11
N TYR A 7 0.16 12.26 -6.62
CA TYR A 7 -0.21 12.49 -5.22
C TYR A 7 -1.43 13.41 -5.13
N GLY A 8 -2.36 13.14 -4.22
CA GLY A 8 -3.55 13.93 -4.00
C GLY A 8 -3.26 15.21 -3.22
N THR A 9 -3.72 16.37 -3.71
CA THR A 9 -3.54 17.63 -2.99
C THR A 9 -4.37 17.70 -1.71
N ASN A 10 -5.37 16.82 -1.53
CA ASN A 10 -6.05 16.62 -0.25
C ASN A 10 -5.09 16.26 0.91
N GLY A 11 -3.95 15.63 0.61
CA GLY A 11 -2.87 15.35 1.56
C GLY A 11 -1.93 16.54 1.81
N PHE A 12 -2.10 17.66 1.09
CA PHE A 12 -1.31 18.89 1.20
C PHE A 12 -2.18 20.10 1.59
N SER A 13 -3.30 19.89 2.28
CA SER A 13 -4.27 20.96 2.60
C SER A 13 -3.73 22.14 3.42
N ASN A 14 -2.58 21.99 4.09
CA ASN A 14 -1.91 23.05 4.85
C ASN A 14 -0.88 23.86 4.03
N HIS A 15 -0.67 23.51 2.77
CA HIS A 15 0.26 24.19 1.87
C HIS A 15 -0.51 25.02 0.84
N ARG A 16 0.08 26.15 0.40
CA ARG A 16 -0.39 26.84 -0.80
C ARG A 16 -0.21 25.90 -2.00
N LEU A 17 -1.09 25.99 -2.99
CA LEU A 17 -1.06 25.08 -4.15
C LEU A 17 0.30 25.07 -4.86
N GLU A 18 0.92 26.23 -5.06
CA GLU A 18 2.24 26.30 -5.72
C GLU A 18 3.34 25.56 -4.94
N ASP A 19 3.38 25.71 -3.61
CA ASP A 19 4.35 25.01 -2.78
C ASP A 19 4.10 23.49 -2.79
N ALA A 20 2.83 23.07 -2.71
CA ALA A 20 2.46 21.66 -2.76
C ALA A 20 2.87 21.00 -4.08
N LEU A 21 2.56 21.63 -5.22
CA LEU A 21 2.93 21.12 -6.54
C LEU A 21 4.44 21.08 -6.74
N GLY A 22 5.17 22.09 -6.24
CA GLY A 22 6.63 22.11 -6.25
C GLY A 22 7.23 20.93 -5.50
N VAL A 23 6.77 20.67 -4.27
CA VAL A 23 7.23 19.51 -3.48
C VAL A 23 6.91 18.19 -4.19
N ILE A 24 5.70 18.03 -4.72
CA ILE A 24 5.27 16.82 -5.43
C ILE A 24 6.17 16.56 -6.65
N ALA A 25 6.45 17.59 -7.45
CA ALA A 25 7.33 17.49 -8.61
C ALA A 25 8.79 17.18 -8.22
N ASP A 26 9.33 17.86 -7.20
CA ASP A 26 10.71 17.67 -6.73
C ASP A 26 10.97 16.26 -6.19
N LEU A 27 9.97 15.62 -5.57
CA LEU A 27 10.04 14.21 -5.15
C LEU A 27 10.08 13.24 -6.34
N GLY A 28 9.63 13.67 -7.51
CA GLY A 28 9.62 12.91 -8.75
C GLY A 28 8.30 12.19 -9.04
N TYR A 29 7.18 12.68 -8.50
CA TYR A 29 5.85 12.33 -9.02
C TYR A 29 5.66 12.93 -10.43
N VAL A 30 4.85 12.26 -11.25
CA VAL A 30 4.58 12.69 -12.64
C VAL A 30 3.17 13.26 -12.83
N GLY A 31 2.42 13.39 -11.74
CA GLY A 31 1.11 14.01 -11.76
C GLY A 31 0.53 14.26 -10.38
N VAL A 32 -0.64 14.87 -10.37
CA VAL A 32 -1.36 15.28 -9.18
C VAL A 32 -2.84 14.96 -9.33
N ALA A 33 -3.46 14.50 -8.24
CA ALA A 33 -4.91 14.52 -8.13
C ALA A 33 -5.29 15.83 -7.41
N LEU A 34 -5.72 16.81 -8.19
CA LEU A 34 -6.01 18.16 -7.73
C LEU A 34 -7.42 18.20 -7.14
N THR A 35 -7.50 18.28 -5.82
CA THR A 35 -8.77 18.51 -5.12
C THR A 35 -9.18 19.98 -5.25
N LEU A 36 -10.35 20.23 -5.86
CA LEU A 36 -10.93 21.57 -5.93
C LEU A 36 -11.48 21.96 -4.55
N ASP A 37 -10.80 22.85 -3.85
CA ASP A 37 -11.14 23.32 -2.51
C ASP A 37 -10.67 24.78 -2.31
N HIS A 38 -11.15 25.42 -1.24
CA HIS A 38 -10.88 26.82 -0.85
C HIS A 38 -9.38 27.16 -0.82
N ALA A 39 -8.55 26.22 -0.35
CA ALA A 39 -7.12 26.44 -0.13
C ALA A 39 -6.28 26.35 -1.42
N HIS A 40 -6.77 25.63 -2.44
CA HIS A 40 -6.02 25.32 -3.65
C HIS A 40 -6.61 26.00 -4.88
N LEU A 41 -7.63 25.39 -5.48
CA LEU A 41 -8.35 25.94 -6.62
C LEU A 41 -9.84 25.95 -6.32
N ASP A 42 -10.32 27.09 -5.82
CA ASP A 42 -11.73 27.30 -5.53
C ASP A 42 -12.52 27.56 -6.84
N PRO A 43 -13.46 26.68 -7.23
CA PRO A 43 -14.26 26.82 -8.44
C PRO A 43 -15.29 27.96 -8.40
N TYR A 44 -15.41 28.64 -7.25
CA TYR A 44 -16.29 29.79 -7.05
C TYR A 44 -15.52 31.11 -6.84
N ALA A 45 -14.19 31.07 -6.89
CA ALA A 45 -13.38 32.27 -6.75
C ALA A 45 -13.60 33.28 -7.88
N ALA A 46 -13.44 34.56 -7.56
CA ALA A 46 -13.34 35.61 -8.56
C ALA A 46 -12.14 35.34 -9.50
N ASP A 47 -12.32 35.68 -10.78
CA ASP A 47 -11.35 35.43 -11.85
C ASP A 47 -10.91 33.96 -11.95
N LEU A 48 -11.87 33.04 -11.89
CA LEU A 48 -11.62 31.60 -12.03
C LEU A 48 -10.80 31.28 -13.30
N ALA A 49 -11.14 31.89 -14.44
CA ALA A 49 -10.43 31.65 -15.70
C ALA A 49 -8.94 32.00 -15.61
N GLY A 50 -8.59 33.16 -15.03
CA GLY A 50 -7.20 33.54 -14.79
C GLY A 50 -6.48 32.59 -13.83
N ARG A 51 -7.17 32.13 -12.78
CA ARG A 51 -6.63 31.16 -11.81
C ARG A 51 -6.35 29.80 -12.45
N VAL A 52 -7.30 29.27 -13.23
CA VAL A 52 -7.15 28.01 -13.96
C VAL A 52 -5.98 28.10 -14.95
N ALA A 53 -5.88 29.20 -15.70
CA ALA A 53 -4.76 29.42 -16.62
C ALA A 53 -3.40 29.47 -15.90
N ALA A 54 -3.33 30.09 -14.72
CA ALA A 54 -2.11 30.10 -13.90
C ALA A 54 -1.75 28.69 -13.39
N VAL A 55 -2.75 27.89 -12.99
CA VAL A 55 -2.54 26.50 -12.58
C VAL A 55 -2.07 25.64 -13.77
N ALA A 56 -2.67 25.79 -14.95
CA ALA A 56 -2.22 25.10 -16.17
C ALA A 56 -0.75 25.39 -16.48
N GLN A 57 -0.36 26.67 -16.47
CA GLN A 57 1.04 27.07 -16.70
C GLN A 57 2.01 26.53 -15.65
N LEU A 58 1.56 26.39 -14.40
CA LEU A 58 2.36 25.81 -13.33
C LEU A 58 2.51 24.30 -13.50
N LEU A 59 1.44 23.57 -13.81
CA LEU A 59 1.46 22.14 -14.11
C LEU A 59 2.40 21.84 -15.30
N ASP A 60 2.30 22.62 -16.38
CA ASP A 60 3.16 22.51 -17.56
C ASP A 60 4.64 22.74 -17.20
N ARG A 61 4.94 23.78 -16.42
CA ARG A 61 6.33 24.06 -15.96
C ARG A 61 6.91 22.92 -15.13
N LEU A 62 6.08 22.31 -14.28
CA LEU A 62 6.50 21.22 -13.40
C LEU A 62 6.45 19.85 -14.09
N GLY A 63 5.87 19.76 -15.29
CA GLY A 63 5.68 18.50 -16.00
C GLY A 63 4.70 17.54 -15.30
N LEU A 64 3.72 18.08 -14.58
CA LEU A 64 2.73 17.29 -13.85
C LEU A 64 1.47 17.11 -14.68
N ALA A 65 1.09 15.86 -14.94
CA ALA A 65 -0.27 15.55 -15.39
C ALA A 65 -1.28 15.76 -14.25
N VAL A 66 -2.57 15.89 -14.56
CA VAL A 66 -3.59 16.19 -13.56
C VAL A 66 -4.85 15.36 -13.74
N VAL A 67 -5.41 14.92 -12.61
CA VAL A 67 -6.80 14.50 -12.46
C VAL A 67 -7.47 15.51 -11.52
N VAL A 68 -8.74 15.81 -11.74
CA VAL A 68 -9.51 16.71 -10.88
C VAL A 68 -10.36 15.90 -9.90
N GLU A 69 -10.28 16.20 -8.62
CA GLU A 69 -11.08 15.57 -7.56
C GLU A 69 -12.09 16.53 -6.95
N THR A 70 -13.24 16.00 -6.55
CA THR A 70 -14.39 16.77 -6.04
C THR A 70 -14.74 16.44 -4.58
N GLY A 71 -13.73 15.97 -3.83
CA GLY A 71 -13.84 15.50 -2.43
C GLY A 71 -13.74 16.57 -1.33
N ALA A 72 -13.71 17.87 -1.69
CA ALA A 72 -13.59 18.97 -0.74
C ALA A 72 -14.70 18.98 0.33
N ARG A 73 -14.30 19.05 1.60
CA ARG A 73 -15.20 18.76 2.74
C ARG A 73 -16.26 19.82 2.97
N TYR A 74 -15.95 21.10 2.83
CA TYR A 74 -16.86 22.19 3.20
C TYR A 74 -16.97 23.24 2.09
N LEU A 75 -16.79 22.83 0.84
CA LEU A 75 -16.83 23.72 -0.31
C LEU A 75 -18.21 24.33 -0.53
N LEU A 76 -19.26 23.49 -0.52
CA LEU A 76 -20.62 23.90 -0.86
C LEU A 76 -21.47 24.28 0.37
N ASP A 77 -21.09 23.78 1.55
CA ASP A 77 -21.74 24.06 2.82
C ASP A 77 -20.69 24.15 3.95
N PRO A 78 -20.64 25.25 4.73
CA PRO A 78 -19.65 25.44 5.78
C PRO A 78 -19.92 24.62 7.06
N ARG A 79 -21.08 23.97 7.17
CA ARG A 79 -21.50 23.20 8.36
C ARG A 79 -21.61 21.71 8.07
N ARG A 80 -22.12 21.35 6.90
CA ARG A 80 -22.37 19.95 6.53
C ARG A 80 -21.29 19.47 5.57
N LYS A 81 -20.49 18.51 6.05
CA LYS A 81 -19.45 17.87 5.24
C LYS A 81 -20.06 17.36 3.92
N HIS A 82 -19.46 17.77 2.82
CA HIS A 82 -19.74 17.43 1.43
C HIS A 82 -21.17 17.70 0.91
N SER A 83 -22.03 18.31 1.73
CA SER A 83 -23.42 18.58 1.35
C SER A 83 -23.52 19.89 0.55
N PRO A 84 -24.51 20.02 -0.35
CA PRO A 84 -25.41 18.96 -0.80
C PRO A 84 -24.68 17.97 -1.71
N THR A 85 -25.18 16.74 -1.71
CA THR A 85 -24.80 15.63 -2.58
C THR A 85 -25.81 15.47 -3.72
N LEU A 86 -25.63 14.46 -4.58
CA LEU A 86 -26.63 14.13 -5.60
C LEU A 86 -27.90 13.48 -5.01
N LEU A 87 -27.86 13.10 -3.72
CA LEU A 87 -28.97 12.43 -3.04
C LEU A 87 -29.92 13.41 -2.33
N ASP A 88 -29.46 14.64 -2.05
CA ASP A 88 -30.27 15.67 -1.39
C ASP A 88 -31.41 16.17 -2.32
N ASP A 89 -32.54 16.60 -1.72
CA ASP A 89 -33.73 17.09 -2.45
C ASP A 89 -33.42 18.17 -3.48
N ASN A 90 -32.44 19.03 -3.18
CA ASN A 90 -31.96 20.07 -4.08
C ASN A 90 -30.48 19.88 -4.39
N ALA A 91 -30.19 19.00 -5.35
CA ALA A 91 -28.85 18.70 -5.84
C ALA A 91 -28.27 19.78 -6.79
N SER A 92 -28.98 20.89 -7.06
CA SER A 92 -28.56 21.88 -8.07
C SER A 92 -27.16 22.45 -7.84
N LYS A 93 -26.79 22.72 -6.58
CA LYS A 93 -25.44 23.19 -6.23
C LYS A 93 -24.37 22.12 -6.48
N ARG A 94 -24.67 20.84 -6.22
CA ARG A 94 -23.75 19.73 -6.49
C ARG A 94 -23.56 19.54 -7.99
N VAL A 95 -24.64 19.59 -8.77
CA VAL A 95 -24.58 19.51 -10.23
C VAL A 95 -23.80 20.68 -10.82
N ASP A 96 -24.03 21.92 -10.36
CA ASP A 96 -23.25 23.10 -10.77
C ASP A 96 -21.76 22.93 -10.44
N PHE A 97 -21.42 22.47 -9.22
CA PHE A 97 -20.04 22.20 -8.85
C PHE A 97 -19.37 21.16 -9.76
N LEU A 98 -20.04 20.03 -10.02
CA LEU A 98 -19.48 18.99 -10.88
C LEU A 98 -19.31 19.48 -12.32
N LYS A 99 -20.23 20.28 -12.85
CA LYS A 99 -20.07 20.92 -14.17
C LYS A 99 -18.89 21.90 -14.21
N ARG A 100 -18.70 22.70 -13.17
CA ARG A 100 -17.50 23.56 -13.03
C ARG A 100 -16.21 22.74 -12.96
N ALA A 101 -16.23 21.63 -12.22
CA ALA A 101 -15.07 20.73 -12.14
C ALA A 101 -14.71 20.15 -13.51
N ILE A 102 -15.72 19.79 -14.32
CA ILE A 102 -15.54 19.37 -15.71
C ILE A 102 -14.95 20.49 -16.57
N ASP A 103 -15.47 21.72 -16.46
CA ASP A 103 -14.96 22.85 -17.24
C ASP A 103 -13.49 23.17 -16.88
N ILE A 104 -13.16 23.16 -15.58
CA ILE A 104 -11.79 23.29 -15.07
C ILE A 104 -10.92 22.16 -15.59
N ALA A 105 -11.39 20.91 -15.54
CA ALA A 105 -10.66 19.75 -16.04
C ALA A 105 -10.37 19.87 -17.54
N ALA A 106 -11.32 20.34 -18.34
CA ALA A 106 -11.11 20.59 -19.76
C ALA A 106 -10.03 21.66 -19.99
N ASP A 107 -10.09 22.77 -19.26
CA ASP A 107 -9.13 23.88 -19.38
C ASP A 107 -7.73 23.52 -18.86
N LEU A 108 -7.63 22.57 -17.93
CA LEU A 108 -6.37 22.00 -17.43
C LEU A 108 -5.87 20.81 -18.26
N ASN A 109 -6.62 20.35 -19.27
CA ASN A 109 -6.37 19.11 -20.00
C ASN A 109 -6.19 17.88 -19.06
N ALA A 110 -7.05 17.79 -18.04
CA ALA A 110 -7.01 16.73 -17.05
C ALA A 110 -7.43 15.37 -17.63
N GLU A 111 -6.86 14.29 -17.09
CA GLU A 111 -7.11 12.93 -17.57
C GLU A 111 -8.53 12.44 -17.23
N ALA A 112 -9.07 12.91 -16.10
CA ALA A 112 -10.40 12.59 -15.62
C ALA A 112 -10.88 13.61 -14.55
N VAL A 113 -12.18 13.56 -14.26
CA VAL A 113 -12.79 14.13 -13.05
C VAL A 113 -13.32 12.98 -12.18
N SER A 114 -12.87 12.90 -10.92
CA SER A 114 -13.38 11.95 -9.93
C SER A 114 -14.51 12.53 -9.08
N PHE A 115 -15.58 11.75 -8.89
CA PHE A 115 -16.70 12.10 -8.01
C PHE A 115 -17.46 10.86 -7.50
N TRP A 116 -18.30 11.06 -6.50
CA TRP A 116 -19.00 9.98 -5.78
C TRP A 116 -20.48 10.31 -5.53
N ALA A 117 -21.27 9.35 -5.01
CA ALA A 117 -22.71 9.49 -4.73
C ALA A 117 -23.04 10.38 -3.52
N GLY A 118 -22.56 9.96 -2.35
CA GLY A 118 -22.86 10.53 -1.05
C GLY A 118 -23.45 9.50 -0.09
N VAL A 119 -23.43 9.83 1.20
CA VAL A 119 -24.09 9.03 2.24
C VAL A 119 -25.60 9.17 2.06
N ARG A 120 -26.31 8.05 1.99
CA ARG A 120 -27.78 8.05 1.89
C ARG A 120 -28.39 8.75 3.12
N PRO A 121 -29.21 9.80 2.93
CA PRO A 121 -29.95 10.41 4.03
C PRO A 121 -30.90 9.40 4.69
N ALA A 122 -30.99 9.44 6.02
CA ALA A 122 -31.74 8.42 6.79
C ALA A 122 -33.25 8.45 6.54
N ASP A 123 -33.77 9.61 6.12
CA ASP A 123 -35.19 9.89 5.85
C ASP A 123 -35.61 9.61 4.41
N ILE A 124 -34.68 9.25 3.53
CA ILE A 124 -34.93 8.97 2.12
C ILE A 124 -34.79 7.47 1.86
N ASP A 125 -35.81 6.89 1.22
CA ASP A 125 -35.78 5.48 0.84
C ASP A 125 -34.74 5.21 -0.27
N GLU A 126 -34.35 3.95 -0.40
CA GLU A 126 -33.30 3.54 -1.31
C GLU A 126 -33.64 3.82 -2.78
N GLN A 127 -34.89 3.56 -3.20
CA GLN A 127 -35.31 3.77 -4.59
C GLN A 127 -35.23 5.26 -4.95
N THR A 128 -35.76 6.13 -4.10
CA THR A 128 -35.67 7.59 -4.29
C THR A 128 -34.22 8.06 -4.36
N SER A 129 -33.35 7.49 -3.52
CA SER A 129 -31.91 7.83 -3.53
C SER A 129 -31.24 7.44 -4.84
N TRP A 130 -31.54 6.25 -5.37
CA TRP A 130 -31.05 5.78 -6.66
C TRP A 130 -31.57 6.61 -7.83
N ASP A 131 -32.85 6.97 -7.83
CA ASP A 131 -33.45 7.77 -8.90
C ASP A 131 -32.81 9.16 -8.97
N ARG A 132 -32.54 9.77 -7.81
CA ARG A 132 -31.82 11.05 -7.71
C ARG A 132 -30.39 10.94 -8.20
N LEU A 133 -29.67 9.90 -7.76
CA LEU A 133 -28.29 9.66 -8.21
C LEU A 133 -28.23 9.49 -9.73
N LYS A 134 -29.10 8.64 -10.31
CA LYS A 134 -29.17 8.40 -11.76
C LYS A 134 -29.46 9.70 -12.52
N SER A 135 -30.44 10.50 -12.06
CA SER A 135 -30.79 11.78 -12.68
C SER A 135 -29.65 12.81 -12.61
N GLY A 136 -28.97 12.91 -11.47
CA GLY A 136 -27.83 13.80 -11.28
C GLY A 136 -26.63 13.40 -12.14
N CYS A 137 -26.27 12.12 -12.11
CA CYS A 137 -25.16 11.59 -12.92
C CYS A 137 -25.42 11.75 -14.42
N ALA A 138 -26.67 11.57 -14.90
CA ALA A 138 -27.00 11.79 -16.31
C ALA A 138 -26.71 13.23 -16.76
N GLN A 139 -27.09 14.24 -15.95
CA GLN A 139 -26.82 15.65 -16.26
C GLN A 139 -25.33 16.00 -16.26
N VAL A 140 -24.55 15.36 -15.39
CA VAL A 140 -23.10 15.57 -15.28
C VAL A 140 -22.38 14.86 -16.43
N ALA A 141 -22.82 13.64 -16.79
CA ALA A 141 -22.30 12.87 -17.91
C ALA A 141 -22.52 13.56 -19.25
N GLU A 142 -23.73 14.10 -19.49
CA GLU A 142 -24.03 14.89 -20.69
C GLU A 142 -23.07 16.08 -20.84
N HIS A 143 -22.84 16.83 -19.74
CA HIS A 143 -21.92 17.96 -19.75
C HIS A 143 -20.47 17.52 -20.02
N ALA A 144 -20.02 16.43 -19.39
CA ALA A 144 -18.69 15.88 -19.61
C ALA A 144 -18.46 15.44 -21.06
N GLU A 145 -19.45 14.82 -21.68
CA GLU A 145 -19.42 14.45 -23.11
C GLU A 145 -19.25 15.70 -23.99
N THR A 146 -20.02 16.77 -23.74
CA THR A 146 -19.90 18.02 -24.51
C THR A 146 -18.53 18.68 -24.38
N ARG A 147 -17.84 18.48 -23.26
CA ARG A 147 -16.52 19.04 -22.96
C ARG A 147 -15.37 18.09 -23.30
N GLY A 148 -15.67 16.85 -23.71
CA GLY A 148 -14.66 15.83 -24.03
C GLY A 148 -13.87 15.33 -22.81
N VAL A 149 -14.45 15.42 -21.60
CA VAL A 149 -13.80 15.05 -20.35
C VAL A 149 -14.27 13.68 -19.88
N LYS A 150 -13.34 12.84 -19.40
CA LYS A 150 -13.69 11.55 -18.81
C LYS A 150 -14.18 11.72 -17.38
N LEU A 151 -15.27 11.04 -17.03
CA LEU A 151 -15.76 10.96 -15.66
C LEU A 151 -15.37 9.63 -15.04
N GLY A 152 -14.77 9.68 -13.85
CA GLY A 152 -14.56 8.54 -12.97
C GLY A 152 -15.52 8.63 -11.80
N PHE A 153 -16.48 7.71 -11.74
CA PHE A 153 -17.29 7.58 -10.54
C PHE A 153 -16.56 6.69 -9.54
N GLU A 154 -16.48 7.12 -8.29
CA GLU A 154 -15.80 6.42 -7.20
C GLU A 154 -16.83 5.75 -6.29
N PRO A 155 -16.82 4.40 -6.19
CA PRO A 155 -17.50 3.70 -5.11
C PRO A 155 -16.79 3.98 -3.78
N GLU A 156 -17.54 4.45 -2.78
CA GLU A 156 -16.98 4.84 -1.49
C GLU A 156 -17.65 4.08 -0.33
N PRO A 157 -16.87 3.41 0.55
CA PRO A 157 -17.41 2.73 1.73
C PRO A 157 -18.30 3.62 2.60
N GLY A 158 -19.54 3.17 2.83
CA GLY A 158 -20.55 3.89 3.60
C GLY A 158 -21.39 4.90 2.80
N MET A 159 -21.19 5.02 1.49
CA MET A 159 -22.06 5.77 0.58
C MET A 159 -23.12 4.87 -0.08
N LEU A 160 -24.07 5.46 -0.83
CA LEU A 160 -25.10 4.70 -1.55
C LEU A 160 -24.50 3.69 -2.54
N VAL A 161 -23.39 4.05 -3.18
CA VAL A 161 -22.61 3.20 -4.05
C VAL A 161 -21.24 3.02 -3.41
N GLU A 162 -21.01 1.84 -2.84
CA GLU A 162 -19.77 1.51 -2.11
C GLU A 162 -18.94 0.43 -2.80
N SER A 163 -19.51 -0.32 -3.73
CA SER A 163 -18.84 -1.43 -4.43
C SER A 163 -18.82 -1.26 -5.95
N ILE A 164 -17.89 -1.99 -6.59
CA ILE A 164 -17.77 -2.15 -8.04
C ILE A 164 -19.07 -2.67 -8.64
N ASP A 165 -19.77 -3.59 -7.96
CA ASP A 165 -21.02 -4.17 -8.45
C ASP A 165 -22.16 -3.14 -8.47
N GLN A 166 -22.28 -2.30 -7.42
CA GLN A 166 -23.24 -1.19 -7.40
C GLN A 166 -22.89 -0.10 -8.43
N TRP A 167 -21.60 0.18 -8.64
CA TRP A 167 -21.19 1.06 -9.72
C TRP A 167 -21.56 0.48 -11.10
N ALA A 168 -21.42 -0.82 -11.30
CA ALA A 168 -21.82 -1.48 -12.55
C ALA A 168 -23.34 -1.37 -12.79
N GLU A 169 -24.16 -1.45 -11.74
CA GLU A 169 -25.59 -1.16 -11.80
C GLU A 169 -25.84 0.28 -12.27
N LEU A 170 -25.17 1.27 -11.66
CA LEU A 170 -25.29 2.67 -12.06
C LEU A 170 -24.88 2.87 -13.52
N LYS A 171 -23.73 2.33 -13.93
CA LYS A 171 -23.22 2.39 -15.30
C LYS A 171 -24.22 1.82 -16.30
N SER A 172 -24.91 0.72 -15.98
CA SER A 172 -25.90 0.11 -16.89
C SER A 172 -27.04 1.07 -17.26
N SER A 173 -27.34 2.04 -16.39
CA SER A 173 -28.37 3.07 -16.63
C SER A 173 -27.85 4.30 -17.39
N LEU A 174 -26.54 4.54 -17.37
CA LEU A 174 -25.89 5.76 -17.91
C LEU A 174 -25.12 5.53 -19.22
N GLY A 175 -24.77 4.28 -19.54
CA GLY A 175 -24.10 3.89 -20.78
C GLY A 175 -22.58 3.70 -20.64
N ASP A 176 -21.91 3.51 -21.78
CA ASP A 176 -20.49 3.09 -21.82
C ASP A 176 -19.48 4.21 -21.57
N GLY A 177 -19.88 5.47 -21.68
CA GLY A 177 -19.02 6.63 -21.39
C GLY A 177 -18.81 6.91 -19.89
N PHE A 178 -19.52 6.19 -19.00
CA PHE A 178 -19.42 6.39 -17.55
C PHE A 178 -18.31 5.51 -16.97
N GLY A 179 -17.15 6.13 -16.69
CA GLY A 179 -15.96 5.47 -16.20
C GLY A 179 -15.95 5.24 -14.69
N LEU A 180 -14.90 4.55 -14.24
CA LEU A 180 -14.65 4.21 -12.84
C LEU A 180 -13.38 4.92 -12.36
N THR A 181 -13.48 5.60 -11.23
CA THR A 181 -12.34 5.83 -10.34
C THR A 181 -12.27 4.66 -9.40
N LEU A 182 -11.16 3.93 -9.42
CA LEU A 182 -10.95 2.81 -8.49
C LEU A 182 -10.01 3.25 -7.39
N ASP A 183 -10.53 3.33 -6.17
CA ASP A 183 -9.70 3.42 -4.98
C ASP A 183 -9.28 2.00 -4.53
N ILE A 184 -7.97 1.80 -4.44
CA ILE A 184 -7.35 0.52 -4.07
C ILE A 184 -7.61 0.17 -2.60
N GLY A 185 -7.63 1.17 -1.71
CA GLY A 185 -7.97 1.02 -0.30
C GLY A 185 -9.41 0.54 -0.11
N HIS A 186 -10.36 1.17 -0.81
CA HIS A 186 -11.78 0.83 -0.76
C HIS A 186 -12.04 -0.62 -1.18
N CYS A 187 -11.31 -1.12 -2.18
CA CYS A 187 -11.34 -2.54 -2.54
C CYS A 187 -10.98 -3.42 -1.34
N ARG A 188 -9.95 -3.05 -0.56
CA ARG A 188 -9.60 -3.80 0.64
C ARG A 188 -10.63 -3.64 1.77
N ALA A 189 -11.29 -2.51 1.90
CA ALA A 189 -12.31 -2.32 2.92
C ALA A 189 -13.56 -3.15 2.66
N VAL A 190 -14.16 -3.06 1.46
CA VAL A 190 -15.54 -3.54 1.22
C VAL A 190 -15.68 -4.65 0.19
N GLU A 191 -14.77 -4.77 -0.79
CA GLU A 191 -14.93 -5.77 -1.85
C GLU A 191 -14.67 -7.20 -1.35
N PRO A 192 -15.47 -8.21 -1.72
CA PRO A 192 -15.26 -9.59 -1.30
C PRO A 192 -14.09 -10.27 -2.01
N TYR A 193 -13.49 -9.62 -3.00
CA TYR A 193 -12.41 -10.14 -3.84
C TYR A 193 -11.03 -9.72 -3.32
N SER A 194 -9.98 -10.34 -3.87
CA SER A 194 -8.63 -9.81 -3.71
C SER A 194 -8.52 -8.45 -4.42
N VAL A 195 -7.69 -7.55 -3.89
CA VAL A 195 -7.52 -6.20 -4.47
C VAL A 195 -7.04 -6.26 -5.92
N ALA A 196 -6.17 -7.22 -6.26
CA ALA A 196 -5.72 -7.44 -7.63
C ALA A 196 -6.87 -7.90 -8.55
N ASP A 197 -7.81 -8.71 -8.06
CA ASP A 197 -8.97 -9.12 -8.86
C ASP A 197 -9.99 -7.99 -9.01
N CYS A 198 -10.15 -7.12 -8.01
CA CYS A 198 -10.89 -5.87 -8.14
C CYS A 198 -10.35 -5.04 -9.32
N VAL A 199 -9.02 -4.86 -9.38
CA VAL A 199 -8.36 -4.15 -10.50
C VAL A 199 -8.68 -4.83 -11.85
N ARG A 200 -8.61 -6.16 -11.94
CA ARG A 200 -8.92 -6.88 -13.19
C ARG A 200 -10.37 -6.73 -13.62
N ARG A 201 -11.32 -6.76 -12.68
CA ARG A 201 -12.75 -6.54 -12.95
C ARG A 201 -13.02 -5.11 -13.42
N ALA A 202 -12.35 -4.14 -12.80
CA ALA A 202 -12.47 -2.73 -13.11
C ALA A 202 -11.79 -2.31 -14.42
N GLY A 203 -10.73 -3.03 -14.83
CA GLY A 203 -9.79 -2.67 -15.89
C GLY A 203 -10.38 -2.00 -17.14
N PRO A 204 -11.39 -2.60 -17.81
CA PRO A 204 -12.00 -2.03 -19.02
C PRO A 204 -12.65 -0.66 -18.84
N HIS A 205 -12.88 -0.23 -17.61
CA HIS A 205 -13.64 0.97 -17.27
C HIS A 205 -12.83 2.00 -16.46
N LEU A 206 -11.58 1.70 -16.13
CA LEU A 206 -10.71 2.58 -15.36
C LEU A 206 -10.39 3.86 -16.11
N VAL A 207 -10.68 5.00 -15.48
CA VAL A 207 -10.21 6.32 -15.95
C VAL A 207 -9.31 7.00 -14.93
N ASN A 208 -9.45 6.67 -13.65
CA ASN A 208 -8.61 7.17 -12.55
C ASN A 208 -8.35 6.05 -11.52
N VAL A 209 -7.21 6.10 -10.85
CA VAL A 209 -6.88 5.20 -9.73
C VAL A 209 -6.36 6.02 -8.56
N GLN A 210 -6.98 5.82 -7.40
CA GLN A 210 -6.49 6.30 -6.11
C GLN A 210 -5.86 5.13 -5.34
N ILE A 211 -4.82 5.40 -4.56
CA ILE A 211 -4.06 4.37 -3.86
C ILE A 211 -3.64 4.81 -2.46
N ASP A 212 -3.98 3.98 -1.48
CA ASP A 212 -3.52 4.05 -0.10
C ASP A 212 -3.51 2.62 0.48
N ASP A 213 -3.22 2.50 1.78
CA ASP A 213 -3.37 1.25 2.51
C ASP A 213 -4.62 1.28 3.39
N MET A 214 -5.25 0.12 3.57
CA MET A 214 -6.51 0.03 4.30
C MET A 214 -6.67 -1.36 4.92
N ARG A 215 -7.56 -1.48 5.90
CA ARG A 215 -7.90 -2.74 6.58
C ARG A 215 -9.29 -3.20 6.20
N ARG A 216 -9.51 -4.52 6.20
CA ARG A 216 -10.82 -5.10 5.92
C ARG A 216 -11.88 -4.57 6.89
N GLY A 217 -13.00 -4.08 6.35
CA GLY A 217 -14.15 -3.61 7.13
C GLY A 217 -13.95 -2.26 7.84
N VAL A 218 -12.85 -1.55 7.60
CA VAL A 218 -12.58 -0.23 8.18
C VAL A 218 -12.25 0.76 7.08
N HIS A 219 -13.05 1.82 6.95
CA HIS A 219 -12.79 2.91 6.01
C HIS A 219 -11.86 3.94 6.67
N GLU A 220 -10.56 3.71 6.53
CA GLU A 220 -9.48 4.58 7.02
C GLU A 220 -8.29 4.53 6.05
N HIS A 221 -7.96 5.66 5.43
CA HIS A 221 -6.78 5.77 4.56
C HIS A 221 -5.51 5.79 5.41
N LEU A 222 -4.67 4.78 5.28
CA LEU A 222 -3.44 4.59 6.04
C LEU A 222 -2.20 4.76 5.14
N GLU A 223 -1.08 5.12 5.76
CA GLU A 223 0.21 5.06 5.06
C GLU A 223 0.55 3.62 4.64
N PHE A 224 1.32 3.47 3.57
CA PHE A 224 1.71 2.15 3.05
C PHE A 224 2.48 1.32 4.07
N GLY A 225 1.99 0.11 4.32
CA GLY A 225 2.55 -0.83 5.28
C GLY A 225 1.88 -0.80 6.66
N GLU A 226 0.91 0.10 6.88
CA GLU A 226 0.11 0.15 8.12
C GLU A 226 -1.24 -0.59 8.00
N GLY A 227 -1.66 -0.89 6.77
CA GLY A 227 -2.86 -1.67 6.48
C GLY A 227 -2.56 -3.13 6.13
N GLU A 228 -3.38 -3.70 5.24
CA GLU A 228 -3.40 -5.14 4.93
C GLU A 228 -3.16 -5.44 3.44
N ILE A 229 -2.87 -4.43 2.63
CA ILE A 229 -2.80 -4.58 1.18
C ILE A 229 -1.44 -5.15 0.76
N ASP A 230 -1.48 -6.20 -0.07
CA ASP A 230 -0.30 -6.70 -0.79
C ASP A 230 -0.14 -5.95 -2.12
N PHE A 231 0.71 -4.91 -2.15
CA PHE A 231 0.81 -3.98 -3.28
C PHE A 231 1.44 -4.52 -4.57
N PRO A 232 2.55 -5.32 -4.55
CA PRO A 232 3.14 -5.85 -5.78
C PRO A 232 2.14 -6.52 -6.75
N PRO A 233 1.25 -7.45 -6.32
CA PRO A 233 0.25 -8.02 -7.23
C PRO A 233 -0.80 -7.01 -7.72
N VAL A 234 -1.10 -5.95 -6.96
CA VAL A 234 -2.03 -4.87 -7.37
C VAL A 234 -1.41 -4.03 -8.49
N LEU A 235 -0.16 -3.58 -8.31
CA LEU A 235 0.55 -2.81 -9.33
C LEU A 235 0.78 -3.63 -10.61
N ARG A 236 1.06 -4.94 -10.46
CA ARG A 236 1.08 -5.87 -11.59
C ARG A 236 -0.27 -5.93 -12.30
N ALA A 237 -1.37 -6.07 -11.57
CA ALA A 237 -2.71 -6.11 -12.16
C ALA A 237 -3.06 -4.84 -12.94
N LEU A 238 -2.65 -3.66 -12.46
CA LEU A 238 -2.81 -2.39 -13.20
C LEU A 238 -2.08 -2.41 -14.55
N LYS A 239 -0.87 -2.98 -14.59
CA LYS A 239 -0.12 -3.18 -15.84
C LYS A 239 -0.79 -4.21 -16.75
N GLU A 240 -1.30 -5.32 -16.19
CA GLU A 240 -1.97 -6.38 -16.94
C GLU A 240 -3.23 -5.88 -17.66
N VAL A 241 -4.01 -5.01 -17.00
CA VAL A 241 -5.22 -4.41 -17.62
C VAL A 241 -4.88 -3.25 -18.56
N GLY A 242 -3.59 -2.91 -18.72
CA GLY A 242 -3.15 -1.85 -19.62
C GLY A 242 -3.49 -0.44 -19.13
N TYR A 243 -3.63 -0.22 -17.82
CA TYR A 243 -3.89 1.11 -17.28
C TYR A 243 -2.70 2.05 -17.52
N THR A 244 -2.99 3.24 -18.05
CA THR A 244 -1.97 4.24 -18.45
C THR A 244 -2.18 5.62 -17.81
N GLY A 245 -3.25 5.79 -17.04
CA GLY A 245 -3.53 7.02 -16.31
C GLY A 245 -2.71 7.15 -15.03
N LEU A 246 -3.00 8.19 -14.24
CA LEU A 246 -2.39 8.40 -12.94
C LEU A 246 -2.86 7.38 -11.89
N VAL A 247 -1.90 6.91 -11.10
CA VAL A 247 -2.13 6.17 -9.85
C VAL A 247 -1.76 7.13 -8.71
N ALA A 248 -2.76 7.84 -8.18
CA ALA A 248 -2.57 8.95 -7.26
C ALA A 248 -2.70 8.51 -5.79
N VAL A 249 -1.72 8.88 -4.96
CA VAL A 249 -1.79 8.58 -3.51
C VAL A 249 -2.86 9.44 -2.84
N GLU A 250 -3.76 8.83 -2.09
CA GLU A 250 -4.85 9.52 -1.37
C GLU A 250 -4.70 9.43 0.15
N LEU A 251 -4.25 10.51 0.79
CA LEU A 251 -4.01 10.55 2.23
C LEU A 251 -4.55 11.84 2.88
N PRO A 252 -5.88 12.08 2.88
CA PRO A 252 -6.51 13.35 3.24
C PRO A 252 -6.43 13.72 4.73
N ARG A 253 -5.79 12.90 5.56
CA ARG A 253 -5.59 13.13 7.02
C ARG A 253 -4.11 13.31 7.40
N HIS A 254 -3.21 13.26 6.42
CA HIS A 254 -1.76 13.26 6.66
C HIS A 254 -1.08 14.59 6.33
N SER A 255 -1.86 15.67 6.14
CA SER A 255 -1.33 16.98 5.77
C SER A 255 -0.45 17.67 6.81
N HIS A 256 -0.38 17.13 8.02
CA HIS A 256 0.51 17.60 9.08
C HIS A 256 1.98 17.21 8.85
N ALA A 257 2.26 16.21 7.99
CA ALA A 257 3.60 15.72 7.64
C ALA A 257 3.73 15.45 6.13
N ALA A 258 3.07 16.28 5.31
CA ALA A 258 2.82 16.00 3.89
C ALA A 258 4.10 15.71 3.07
N PRO A 259 5.19 16.50 3.17
CA PRO A 259 6.41 16.23 2.39
C PRO A 259 7.05 14.88 2.71
N GLU A 260 7.16 14.53 4.00
CA GLU A 260 7.77 13.28 4.43
C GLU A 260 6.89 12.08 4.09
N VAL A 261 5.57 12.19 4.23
CA VAL A 261 4.61 11.15 3.84
C VAL A 261 4.68 10.91 2.34
N ALA A 262 4.61 11.96 1.52
CA ALA A 262 4.73 11.85 0.06
C ALA A 262 6.06 11.20 -0.38
N ALA A 263 7.18 11.57 0.26
CA ALA A 263 8.48 10.97 -0.05
C ALA A 263 8.52 9.47 0.25
N ARG A 264 7.99 9.06 1.41
CA ARG A 264 7.87 7.64 1.80
C ARG A 264 6.93 6.89 0.86
N SER A 265 5.80 7.49 0.50
CA SER A 265 4.81 6.89 -0.39
C SER A 265 5.38 6.58 -1.77
N LEU A 266 6.08 7.52 -2.40
CA LEU A 266 6.70 7.28 -3.70
C LEU A 266 7.80 6.21 -3.64
N THR A 267 8.61 6.23 -2.58
CA THR A 267 9.65 5.22 -2.35
C THR A 267 9.05 3.82 -2.25
N PHE A 268 7.96 3.69 -1.48
CA PHE A 268 7.24 2.43 -1.32
C PHE A 268 6.64 1.93 -2.64
N LEU A 269 5.99 2.80 -3.41
CA LEU A 269 5.36 2.44 -4.68
C LEU A 269 6.39 1.98 -5.71
N ARG A 270 7.52 2.69 -5.83
CA ARG A 270 8.63 2.28 -6.72
C ARG A 270 9.24 0.94 -6.30
N ALA A 271 9.43 0.72 -5.00
CA ALA A 271 9.90 -0.55 -4.46
C ALA A 271 8.93 -1.70 -4.78
N SER A 272 7.63 -1.47 -4.60
CA SER A 272 6.57 -2.45 -4.86
C SER A 272 6.43 -2.76 -6.35
N GLU A 273 6.55 -1.76 -7.21
CA GLU A 273 6.53 -1.93 -8.68
C GLU A 273 7.73 -2.76 -9.14
N TRP A 274 8.93 -2.44 -8.65
CA TRP A 274 10.14 -3.21 -8.96
C TRP A 274 10.02 -4.66 -8.46
N LEU A 275 9.50 -4.87 -7.26
CA LEU A 275 9.34 -6.21 -6.69
C LEU A 275 8.35 -7.04 -7.51
N ALA A 276 7.25 -6.44 -7.99
CA ALA A 276 6.30 -7.12 -8.87
C ALA A 276 6.97 -7.62 -10.15
N GLU A 277 7.77 -6.77 -10.81
CA GLU A 277 8.52 -7.13 -12.01
C GLU A 277 9.60 -8.18 -11.74
N ALA A 278 10.31 -8.07 -10.63
CA ALA A 278 11.34 -9.02 -10.22
C ALA A 278 10.73 -10.41 -9.94
N VAL A 279 9.58 -10.47 -9.27
CA VAL A 279 8.84 -11.72 -9.05
C VAL A 279 8.42 -12.37 -10.36
N ASP A 280 7.88 -11.60 -11.31
CA ASP A 280 7.47 -12.14 -12.61
C ASP A 280 8.66 -12.64 -13.43
N ARG A 281 9.77 -11.92 -13.39
CA ARG A 281 11.01 -12.33 -14.06
C ARG A 281 11.55 -13.62 -13.47
N VAL A 282 11.58 -13.74 -12.15
CA VAL A 282 12.05 -14.95 -11.44
C VAL A 282 11.13 -16.14 -11.72
N ARG A 283 9.81 -15.94 -11.85
CA ARG A 283 8.87 -17.01 -12.25
C ARG A 283 9.12 -17.50 -13.68
N GLY A 284 9.42 -16.59 -14.61
CA GLY A 284 9.66 -16.93 -16.01
C GLY A 284 11.07 -17.46 -16.28
N ASP A 285 12.05 -17.04 -15.49
CA ASP A 285 13.46 -17.41 -15.57
C ASP A 285 14.04 -17.49 -14.14
N PRO A 286 13.97 -18.67 -13.49
CA PRO A 286 14.48 -18.85 -12.13
C PRO A 286 15.93 -18.42 -11.95
N GLY A 287 16.79 -18.60 -12.97
CA GLY A 287 18.20 -18.22 -12.92
C GLY A 287 18.43 -16.70 -12.76
N SER A 288 17.44 -15.88 -13.12
CA SER A 288 17.51 -14.42 -12.93
C SER A 288 17.61 -13.99 -11.46
N ILE A 289 17.24 -14.87 -10.52
CA ILE A 289 17.33 -14.60 -9.09
C ILE A 289 18.76 -14.30 -8.64
N GLY A 290 19.78 -14.88 -9.29
CA GLY A 290 21.18 -14.62 -8.96
C GLY A 290 21.59 -13.14 -9.10
N ALA A 291 20.93 -12.40 -10.00
CA ALA A 291 21.13 -10.96 -10.15
C ALA A 291 20.16 -10.12 -9.32
N LEU A 292 18.91 -10.58 -9.18
CA LEU A 292 17.84 -9.82 -8.52
C LEU A 292 17.93 -9.88 -6.99
N PHE A 293 18.31 -11.03 -6.43
CA PHE A 293 18.36 -11.25 -4.98
C PHE A 293 19.36 -10.33 -4.25
N PRO A 294 20.58 -10.08 -4.78
CA PRO A 294 21.48 -9.09 -4.23
C PRO A 294 21.06 -7.64 -4.48
N ALA A 295 20.24 -7.41 -5.52
CA ALA A 295 19.78 -6.08 -5.88
C ALA A 295 18.65 -5.55 -4.97
N VAL A 296 17.91 -6.44 -4.29
CA VAL A 296 16.72 -6.09 -3.49
C VAL A 296 16.94 -4.88 -2.60
N GLY A 297 17.99 -4.88 -1.77
CA GLY A 297 18.23 -3.79 -0.81
C GLY A 297 18.39 -2.41 -1.44
N ARG A 298 18.86 -2.33 -2.70
CA ARG A 298 18.98 -1.06 -3.44
C ARG A 298 17.63 -0.53 -3.94
N HIS A 299 16.68 -1.43 -4.22
CA HIS A 299 15.38 -1.07 -4.79
C HIS A 299 14.29 -0.92 -3.74
N THR A 300 14.34 -1.70 -2.66
CA THR A 300 13.29 -1.73 -1.64
C THR A 300 13.67 -1.01 -0.35
N GLY A 301 14.95 -0.64 -0.20
CA GLY A 301 15.50 -0.19 1.06
C GLY A 301 15.58 -1.31 2.11
N ARG A 302 16.26 -1.02 3.22
CA ARG A 302 16.55 -2.03 4.26
C ARG A 302 15.30 -2.57 4.95
N ALA A 303 14.29 -1.71 5.18
CA ALA A 303 13.09 -2.07 5.91
C ALA A 303 12.27 -3.17 5.22
N LEU A 304 12.25 -3.19 3.88
CA LEU A 304 11.46 -4.13 3.07
C LEU A 304 12.31 -5.23 2.42
N ALA A 305 13.63 -5.24 2.64
CA ALA A 305 14.54 -6.11 1.91
C ALA A 305 14.31 -7.61 2.21
N ASP A 306 14.06 -7.98 3.47
CA ASP A 306 13.84 -9.37 3.82
C ASP A 306 12.55 -9.92 3.19
N SER A 307 11.44 -9.20 3.34
CA SER A 307 10.14 -9.63 2.81
C SER A 307 10.16 -9.70 1.28
N ALA A 308 10.84 -8.76 0.62
CA ALA A 308 11.06 -8.79 -0.82
C ALA A 308 11.90 -10.00 -1.26
N ARG A 309 13.01 -10.29 -0.57
CA ARG A 309 13.85 -11.47 -0.85
C ARG A 309 13.11 -12.79 -0.63
N VAL A 310 12.36 -12.92 0.47
CA VAL A 310 11.52 -14.09 0.75
C VAL A 310 10.51 -14.30 -0.38
N ARG A 311 9.87 -13.22 -0.85
CA ARG A 311 8.92 -13.29 -1.97
C ARG A 311 9.58 -13.74 -3.28
N LEU A 312 10.78 -13.27 -3.58
CA LEU A 312 11.55 -13.75 -4.76
C LEU A 312 11.86 -15.25 -4.65
N LEU A 313 12.31 -15.72 -3.47
CA LEU A 313 12.61 -17.13 -3.25
C LEU A 313 11.37 -18.00 -3.44
N GLN A 314 10.24 -17.62 -2.84
CA GLN A 314 8.96 -18.32 -2.99
C GLN A 314 8.49 -18.37 -4.44
N ALA A 315 8.74 -17.31 -5.22
CA ALA A 315 8.36 -17.23 -6.61
C ALA A 315 9.27 -18.02 -7.56
N SER A 316 10.52 -18.28 -7.15
CA SER A 316 11.56 -18.87 -8.00
C SER A 316 11.41 -20.36 -8.27
N GLY A 317 10.89 -21.12 -7.30
CA GLY A 317 10.91 -22.58 -7.38
C GLY A 317 12.32 -23.16 -7.56
N LEU A 318 13.35 -22.48 -7.04
CA LEU A 318 14.74 -22.93 -7.15
C LEU A 318 14.92 -24.35 -6.58
N PRO A 319 15.78 -25.18 -7.20
CA PRO A 319 16.18 -26.44 -6.62
C PRO A 319 17.07 -26.20 -5.37
N ASP A 320 17.09 -27.19 -4.48
CA ASP A 320 17.78 -27.11 -3.19
C ASP A 320 19.27 -26.77 -3.31
N ASP A 321 19.96 -27.26 -4.35
CA ASP A 321 21.39 -27.01 -4.57
C ASP A 321 21.68 -25.55 -4.94
N GLU A 322 20.82 -24.93 -5.75
CA GLU A 322 20.91 -23.50 -6.06
C GLU A 322 20.54 -22.61 -4.86
N LEU A 323 19.55 -23.01 -4.06
CA LEU A 323 19.22 -22.32 -2.80
C LEU A 323 20.41 -22.35 -1.82
N VAL A 324 21.06 -23.51 -1.70
CA VAL A 324 22.26 -23.69 -0.89
C VAL A 324 23.43 -22.86 -1.45
N ALA A 325 23.58 -22.76 -2.77
CA ALA A 325 24.59 -21.90 -3.38
C ALA A 325 24.35 -20.43 -3.06
N LEU A 326 23.11 -19.93 -3.19
CA LEU A 326 22.75 -18.56 -2.80
C LEU A 326 23.06 -18.29 -1.33
N TYR A 327 22.78 -19.25 -0.43
CA TYR A 327 23.13 -19.11 0.98
C TYR A 327 24.65 -19.06 1.18
N ARG A 328 25.40 -20.00 0.61
CA ARG A 328 26.84 -20.14 0.84
C ARG A 328 27.64 -18.92 0.37
N TYR A 329 27.29 -18.37 -0.78
CA TYR A 329 28.01 -17.26 -1.41
C TYR A 329 27.41 -15.88 -1.11
N GLY A 330 26.23 -15.83 -0.50
CA GLY A 330 25.55 -14.57 -0.16
C GLY A 330 26.12 -13.87 1.08
N ASP A 331 25.80 -12.58 1.19
CA ASP A 331 26.06 -11.80 2.40
C ASP A 331 25.14 -12.19 3.57
N ASN A 332 25.31 -11.57 4.74
CA ASN A 332 24.51 -11.93 5.91
C ASN A 332 23.03 -11.50 5.79
N ASP A 333 22.70 -10.49 4.99
CA ASP A 333 21.30 -10.08 4.76
C ASP A 333 20.61 -11.08 3.82
N GLU A 334 21.33 -11.54 2.81
CA GLU A 334 20.92 -12.59 1.87
C GLU A 334 20.72 -13.94 2.56
N LYS A 335 21.70 -14.38 3.35
CA LYS A 335 21.61 -15.59 4.19
C LYS A 335 20.41 -15.51 5.12
N ARG A 336 20.20 -14.37 5.78
CA ARG A 336 19.08 -14.16 6.69
C ARG A 336 17.75 -14.32 5.97
N ALA A 337 17.59 -13.72 4.80
CA ALA A 337 16.36 -13.85 4.03
C ALA A 337 16.07 -15.29 3.58
N ILE A 338 17.11 -16.08 3.25
CA ILE A 338 16.95 -17.51 2.95
C ILE A 338 16.43 -18.28 4.16
N LEU A 339 17.01 -18.05 5.35
CA LEU A 339 16.55 -18.69 6.59
C LEU A 339 15.09 -18.35 6.91
N LEU A 340 14.70 -17.09 6.70
CA LEU A 340 13.32 -16.63 6.88
C LEU A 340 12.34 -17.27 5.87
N ALA A 341 12.82 -17.67 4.69
CA ALA A 341 12.01 -18.29 3.65
C ALA A 341 11.83 -19.81 3.84
N LEU A 342 12.73 -20.49 4.56
CA LEU A 342 12.74 -21.96 4.70
C LEU A 342 11.38 -22.59 5.06
N PRO A 343 10.58 -22.05 6.01
CA PRO A 343 9.28 -22.65 6.36
C PRO A 343 8.31 -22.72 5.18
N ALA A 344 8.40 -21.78 4.24
CA ALA A 344 7.57 -21.73 3.05
C ALA A 344 8.12 -22.60 1.90
N LEU A 345 9.44 -22.83 1.85
CA LEU A 345 10.10 -23.57 0.77
C LEU A 345 10.14 -25.09 0.99
N ARG A 346 10.06 -25.56 2.24
CA ARG A 346 10.14 -27.00 2.62
C ARG A 346 11.36 -27.73 2.02
N ALA A 347 12.51 -27.07 2.00
CA ALA A 347 13.76 -27.61 1.44
C ALA A 347 14.35 -28.73 2.32
N VAL A 348 14.83 -29.82 1.71
CA VAL A 348 15.37 -31.00 2.43
C VAL A 348 16.69 -30.69 3.14
N GLN A 349 17.43 -29.69 2.65
CA GLN A 349 18.69 -29.23 3.27
C GLN A 349 18.53 -28.05 4.25
N GLY A 350 17.29 -27.68 4.61
CA GLY A 350 17.03 -26.56 5.52
C GLY A 350 17.78 -26.67 6.85
N THR A 351 17.83 -27.87 7.45
CA THR A 351 18.50 -28.11 8.74
C THR A 351 20.01 -27.81 8.69
N ASP A 352 20.70 -28.08 7.58
CA ASP A 352 22.14 -27.81 7.48
C ASP A 352 22.43 -26.31 7.38
N LEU A 353 21.55 -25.54 6.73
CA LEU A 353 21.63 -24.09 6.69
C LEU A 353 21.37 -23.48 8.08
N LEU A 354 20.40 -24.03 8.83
CA LEU A 354 20.14 -23.62 10.21
C LEU A 354 21.34 -23.89 11.12
N ARG A 355 21.98 -25.05 10.97
CA ARG A 355 23.22 -25.39 11.71
C ARG A 355 24.36 -24.43 11.41
N ASP A 356 24.54 -24.05 10.14
CA ASP A 356 25.56 -23.06 9.77
C ASP A 356 25.25 -21.68 10.39
N ALA A 357 24.00 -21.24 10.29
CA ALA A 357 23.55 -20.00 10.90
C ALA A 357 23.78 -19.96 12.42
N LEU A 358 23.48 -21.06 13.13
CA LEU A 358 23.75 -21.21 14.55
C LEU A 358 25.24 -21.17 14.91
N ARG A 359 26.16 -21.44 13.96
CA ARG A 359 27.61 -21.29 14.16
C ARG A 359 28.11 -19.87 13.89
N SER A 360 27.34 -19.04 13.19
CA SER A 360 27.70 -17.64 12.89
C SER A 360 27.79 -16.75 14.13
N ASN A 361 28.60 -15.69 14.05
CA ASN A 361 28.65 -14.62 15.06
C ASN A 361 27.66 -13.48 14.77
N ASP A 362 26.91 -13.53 13.66
CA ASP A 362 25.85 -12.56 13.38
C ASP A 362 24.57 -12.95 14.14
N SER A 363 24.18 -12.11 15.11
CA SER A 363 23.01 -12.35 15.95
C SER A 363 21.71 -12.43 15.14
N ARG A 364 21.64 -11.78 13.97
CA ARG A 364 20.46 -11.77 13.11
C ARG A 364 20.28 -13.11 12.39
N LEU A 365 21.39 -13.79 12.06
CA LEU A 365 21.35 -15.14 11.49
C LEU A 365 20.94 -16.17 12.54
N VAL A 366 21.49 -16.06 13.76
CA VAL A 366 21.09 -16.92 14.88
C VAL A 366 19.61 -16.72 15.21
N ALA A 367 19.13 -15.48 15.26
CA ALA A 367 17.72 -15.17 15.47
C ALA A 367 16.82 -15.76 14.39
N ALA A 368 17.20 -15.63 13.11
CA ALA A 368 16.42 -16.21 12.01
C ALA A 368 16.37 -17.75 12.08
N ALA A 369 17.47 -18.39 12.45
CA ALA A 369 17.53 -19.85 12.61
C ALA A 369 16.74 -20.38 13.81
N LEU A 370 16.60 -19.58 14.87
CA LEU A 370 15.76 -19.88 16.04
C LEU A 370 14.30 -19.45 15.86
N GLY A 371 13.99 -18.71 14.80
CA GLY A 371 12.63 -18.32 14.42
C GLY A 371 11.84 -19.51 13.87
N PRO A 372 10.79 -19.28 13.05
CA PRO A 372 9.91 -20.35 12.57
C PRO A 372 10.64 -21.53 11.89
N ALA A 373 11.74 -21.27 11.18
CA ALA A 373 12.54 -22.33 10.56
C ALA A 373 13.20 -23.28 11.58
N GLY A 374 13.37 -22.84 12.84
CA GLY A 374 13.92 -23.65 13.91
C GLY A 374 13.04 -24.83 14.35
N GLU A 375 11.80 -24.93 13.86
CA GLU A 375 10.95 -26.12 14.01
C GLU A 375 11.68 -27.40 13.53
N ASP A 376 12.45 -27.30 12.44
CA ASP A 376 13.17 -28.43 11.83
C ASP A 376 14.48 -28.80 12.55
N LEU A 377 14.88 -28.05 13.60
CA LEU A 377 16.09 -28.36 14.37
C LEU A 377 15.82 -29.48 15.38
N PRO A 378 16.71 -30.48 15.53
CA PRO A 378 16.65 -31.42 16.64
C PRO A 378 16.75 -30.70 18.00
N ASP A 379 16.03 -31.18 19.02
CA ASP A 379 15.96 -30.50 20.33
C ASP A 379 17.32 -30.19 20.94
N ALA A 380 18.29 -31.10 20.82
CA ALA A 380 19.64 -30.87 21.33
C ALA A 380 20.32 -29.66 20.66
N GLU A 381 20.19 -29.52 19.35
CA GLU A 381 20.77 -28.42 18.58
C GLU A 381 20.00 -27.12 18.82
N TRP A 382 18.67 -27.20 18.90
CA TRP A 382 17.82 -26.07 19.24
C TRP A 382 18.15 -25.50 20.63
N ARG A 383 18.30 -26.34 21.67
CA ARG A 383 18.71 -25.88 23.01
C ARG A 383 20.07 -25.16 23.00
N GLN A 384 21.05 -25.70 22.26
CA GLN A 384 22.36 -25.06 22.09
C GLN A 384 22.23 -23.71 21.37
N GLY A 385 21.37 -23.64 20.35
CA GLY A 385 21.04 -22.40 19.67
C GLY A 385 20.42 -21.37 20.63
N VAL A 386 19.43 -21.77 21.44
CA VAL A 386 18.82 -20.90 22.46
C VAL A 386 19.86 -20.39 23.45
N LEU A 387 20.73 -21.27 23.97
CA LEU A 387 21.80 -20.88 24.90
C LEU A 387 22.74 -19.84 24.26
N LYS A 388 23.12 -20.05 23.00
CA LYS A 388 23.91 -19.09 22.24
C LYS A 388 23.16 -17.77 22.04
N GLY A 389 21.87 -17.84 21.72
CA GLY A 389 21.01 -16.66 21.58
C GLY A 389 20.99 -15.81 22.86
N VAL A 390 20.81 -16.45 24.02
CA VAL A 390 20.89 -15.78 25.33
C VAL A 390 22.27 -15.18 25.56
N PHE A 391 23.33 -15.91 25.24
CA PHE A 391 24.70 -15.40 25.34
C PHE A 391 24.93 -14.14 24.49
N MET A 392 24.33 -14.09 23.30
CA MET A 392 24.36 -12.97 22.36
C MET A 392 23.36 -11.85 22.68
N GLY A 393 22.51 -12.01 23.70
CA GLY A 393 21.50 -11.04 24.09
C GLY A 393 20.26 -10.99 23.20
N LEU A 394 19.93 -12.09 22.51
CA LEU A 394 18.71 -12.19 21.72
C LEU A 394 17.46 -12.29 22.62
N PRO A 395 16.38 -11.53 22.34
CA PRO A 395 15.11 -11.69 23.04
C PRO A 395 14.51 -13.08 22.80
N LEU A 396 14.17 -13.77 23.88
CA LEU A 396 13.58 -15.12 23.81
C LEU A 396 12.17 -15.13 23.20
N ALA A 397 11.48 -13.99 23.19
CA ALA A 397 10.20 -13.84 22.51
C ALA A 397 10.26 -14.14 21.00
N GLY A 398 11.45 -14.07 20.39
CA GLY A 398 11.67 -14.41 18.98
C GLY A 398 11.96 -15.89 18.72
N VAL A 399 12.11 -16.73 19.75
CA VAL A 399 12.41 -18.15 19.60
C VAL A 399 11.12 -18.94 19.36
N HIS A 400 11.05 -19.63 18.22
CA HIS A 400 9.89 -20.43 17.84
C HIS A 400 9.75 -21.69 18.69
N GLY A 401 8.53 -21.99 19.12
CA GLY A 401 8.20 -23.16 19.92
C GLY A 401 8.80 -23.15 21.34
N LEU A 402 9.22 -21.99 21.86
CA LEU A 402 9.92 -21.91 23.14
C LEU A 402 9.10 -22.47 24.31
N ASN A 403 7.81 -22.16 24.38
CA ASN A 403 6.98 -22.62 25.50
C ASN A 403 6.72 -24.12 25.44
N GLU A 404 6.69 -24.69 24.24
CA GLU A 404 6.38 -26.08 23.97
C GLU A 404 7.62 -26.97 24.07
N ARG A 405 8.79 -26.47 23.66
CA ARG A 405 10.06 -27.23 23.58
C ARG A 405 10.98 -27.03 24.77
N ALA A 406 10.80 -25.97 25.55
CA ALA A 406 11.62 -25.74 26.73
C ALA A 406 11.38 -26.85 27.77
N ASP A 407 12.47 -27.43 28.25
CA ASP A 407 12.45 -28.57 29.15
C ASP A 407 13.51 -28.45 30.26
N ALA A 408 13.54 -29.44 31.14
CA ALA A 408 14.49 -29.47 32.25
C ALA A 408 15.95 -29.42 31.77
N GLU A 409 16.26 -29.94 30.58
CA GLU A 409 17.63 -29.87 30.04
C GLU A 409 18.03 -28.45 29.67
N LEU A 410 17.13 -27.71 29.00
CA LEU A 410 17.36 -26.30 28.74
C LEU A 410 17.53 -25.52 30.05
N GLY A 411 16.73 -25.84 31.08
CA GLY A 411 16.87 -25.27 32.43
C GLY A 411 18.27 -25.50 33.02
N ARG A 412 18.78 -26.74 32.95
CA ARG A 412 20.16 -27.05 33.41
C ARG A 412 21.21 -26.25 32.65
N MET A 413 21.08 -26.13 31.33
CA MET A 413 22.01 -25.37 30.49
C MET A 413 22.01 -23.88 30.83
N LEU A 414 20.82 -23.28 31.02
CA LEU A 414 20.66 -21.87 31.40
C LEU A 414 21.22 -21.59 32.80
N ASP A 415 21.03 -22.49 33.77
CA ASP A 415 21.62 -22.34 35.11
C ASP A 415 23.16 -22.37 35.05
N GLY A 416 23.73 -23.24 34.22
CA GLY A 416 25.16 -23.28 33.94
C GLY A 416 25.68 -21.96 33.38
N LEU A 417 25.00 -21.42 32.35
CA LEU A 417 25.35 -20.13 31.76
C LEU A 417 25.21 -18.98 32.77
N ARG A 418 24.17 -18.98 33.60
CA ARG A 418 23.97 -17.98 34.65
C ARG A 418 25.16 -17.94 35.60
N LYS A 419 25.57 -19.10 36.13
CA LYS A 419 26.73 -19.23 37.02
C LYS A 419 28.02 -18.76 36.37
N GLU A 420 28.24 -19.10 35.10
CA GLU A 420 29.41 -18.64 34.34
C GLU A 420 29.44 -17.10 34.21
N ARG A 421 28.29 -16.48 33.88
CA ARG A 421 28.19 -15.02 33.75
C ARG A 421 28.37 -14.32 35.10
N GLU A 422 27.75 -14.82 36.16
CA GLU A 422 27.89 -14.29 37.53
C GLU A 422 29.36 -14.34 37.99
N ALA A 423 30.05 -15.46 37.75
CA ALA A 423 31.48 -15.60 38.04
C ALA A 423 32.35 -14.59 37.26
N ALA A 424 31.93 -14.19 36.06
CA ALA A 424 32.55 -13.14 35.25
C ALA A 424 32.07 -11.72 35.57
N GLY A 425 31.24 -11.53 36.60
CA GLY A 425 30.67 -10.22 36.98
C GLY A 425 29.65 -9.67 35.99
N ARG A 426 29.03 -10.53 35.18
CA ARG A 426 28.03 -10.18 34.16
C ARG A 426 26.64 -10.67 34.57
N THR A 427 25.61 -9.94 34.14
CA THR A 427 24.22 -10.36 34.31
C THR A 427 23.70 -11.17 33.12
N MET A 428 22.67 -11.96 33.37
CA MET A 428 21.90 -12.68 32.34
C MET A 428 20.68 -11.85 31.91
N PRO A 429 20.23 -11.93 30.65
CA PRO A 429 18.98 -11.29 30.21
C PRO A 429 17.77 -11.68 31.09
N ALA A 430 16.88 -10.73 31.36
CA ALA A 430 15.78 -10.92 32.31
C ALA A 430 14.77 -11.98 31.86
N ASP A 431 14.47 -12.03 30.56
CA ASP A 431 13.60 -13.07 29.96
C ASP A 431 14.19 -14.47 30.09
N ALA A 432 15.52 -14.62 29.98
CA ALA A 432 16.22 -15.88 30.22
C ALA A 432 16.20 -16.28 31.70
N VAL A 433 16.25 -15.32 32.63
CA VAL A 433 16.08 -15.58 34.07
C VAL A 433 14.67 -16.08 34.35
N SER A 434 13.65 -15.40 33.83
CA SER A 434 12.25 -15.82 33.99
C SER A 434 11.97 -17.18 33.36
N LEU A 435 12.60 -17.51 32.22
CA LEU A 435 12.51 -18.85 31.65
C LEU A 435 13.16 -19.89 32.56
N LEU A 436 14.36 -19.61 33.10
CA LEU A 436 15.05 -20.52 34.00
C LEU A 436 14.21 -20.81 35.26
N GLU A 437 13.62 -19.78 35.87
CA GLU A 437 12.75 -19.91 37.05
C GLU A 437 11.50 -20.76 36.80
N ARG A 438 11.02 -20.81 35.55
CA ARG A 438 9.89 -21.68 35.16
C ARG A 438 10.30 -23.14 34.95
N LEU A 439 11.56 -23.42 34.64
CA LEU A 439 12.05 -24.73 34.24
C LEU A 439 12.73 -25.52 35.38
N VAL A 440 13.03 -24.86 36.51
CA VAL A 440 13.74 -25.43 37.67
C VAL A 440 12.79 -25.76 38.81
#